data_AF-A0A0P7B4V5-F1
#
_entry.id   AF-A0A0P7B4V5-F1
#
_cell.length_a   1.000
_cell.length_b   1.000
_cell.length_c   1.000
_cell.angle_alpha   90.00
_cell.angle_beta   90.00
_cell.angle_gamma   90.00
#
_symmetry.space_group_name_H-M   'P 1'
#
loop_
_entity.id
_entity.type
_entity.pdbx_description
1 polymer ?
#
loop_
_entity_poly.entity_id
_entity_poly.type
_entity_poly.pdbx_seq_one_letter_code
_entity_poly.pdbx_strand_id
1 'polypeptide(L)'
;MAEVKIHTVINSRYQVFDRSGSLPFSIVFGLCRRSSEDTDPRPLRLNTAKSILDVPYALSHKLLILREHDTESKRETEVDVGQLGESDSEEQSELLLPSPVGRTENWKKSLSKYQYHINPSSKLASFFKPGKKYAISNKAGGDLGGKGSTYAEQADPKKEQGKPSTSSENLKLVSSRADGRASFTVVPSLPWPPKVQTRMQRCRSEGGDITDDDKGNATLLEITVLNTGNEAITVQTRGRQRFLVPRGPMEAEEDFPPEDPRPRIIDTKTPAPAASIQVVDTATGTTVRGTTKPGVCGLYQKHDPRPKLELLVTLKPGEPLIRHVDVSRLLADLPDGSYGLRMEPRGMWWCIGSCEDFKAEGEDRVPYHLYSAIIPPFMLECEDVVELQVENGVAS
;
A
#
# COMPACT_ATOMS: atom_id res chain seq x y z
N MET A 1 19.64 -35.81 -4.55
CA MET A 1 19.24 -34.43 -4.93
C MET A 1 19.57 -33.53 -3.76
N ALA A 2 20.27 -32.42 -4.01
CA ALA A 2 20.49 -31.41 -2.98
C ALA A 2 19.16 -30.71 -2.66
N GLU A 3 18.82 -30.62 -1.38
CA GLU A 3 17.63 -29.92 -0.91
C GLU A 3 18.03 -28.49 -0.49
N VAL A 4 17.32 -27.50 -1.03
CA VAL A 4 17.53 -26.10 -0.64
C VAL A 4 16.34 -25.64 0.19
N LYS A 5 16.63 -25.23 1.42
CA LYS A 5 15.64 -24.75 2.39
C LYS A 5 15.33 -23.28 2.14
N ILE A 6 14.09 -22.99 1.72
CA ILE A 6 13.61 -21.63 1.49
C ILE A 6 12.72 -21.18 2.64
N HIS A 7 12.97 -19.98 3.16
CA HIS A 7 12.08 -19.33 4.11
C HIS A 7 10.95 -18.67 3.35
N THR A 8 9.71 -19.07 3.63
CA THR A 8 8.52 -18.61 2.91
C THR A 8 7.55 -17.96 3.88
N VAL A 9 7.19 -16.72 3.59
CA VAL A 9 6.15 -15.98 4.31
C VAL A 9 4.96 -15.75 3.38
N ILE A 10 3.76 -16.05 3.84
CA ILE A 10 2.52 -15.86 3.08
C ILE A 10 1.62 -14.86 3.79
N ASN A 11 1.12 -13.87 3.04
CA ASN A 11 0.16 -12.89 3.51
C ASN A 11 -0.88 -12.58 2.42
N SER A 12 -2.00 -11.97 2.79
CA SER A 12 -2.93 -11.40 1.81
C SER A 12 -2.65 -9.91 1.67
N ARG A 13 -2.67 -9.39 0.44
CA ARG A 13 -2.46 -7.95 0.18
C ARG A 13 -3.45 -7.11 0.96
N TYR A 14 -4.71 -7.54 1.00
CA TYR A 14 -5.73 -6.94 1.86
C TYR A 14 -6.32 -7.99 2.80
N GLN A 15 -6.92 -7.55 3.89
CA GLN A 15 -7.71 -8.43 4.78
C GLN A 15 -9.11 -8.75 4.21
N VAL A 16 -9.42 -8.28 3.01
CA VAL A 16 -10.69 -8.50 2.33
C VAL A 16 -10.50 -8.79 0.85
N PHE A 17 -11.30 -9.72 0.34
CA PHE A 17 -11.47 -10.01 -1.08
C PHE A 17 -12.80 -9.41 -1.55
N ASP A 18 -12.73 -8.45 -2.47
CA ASP A 18 -13.87 -7.79 -3.08
C ASP A 18 -14.30 -8.56 -4.33
N ARG A 19 -15.49 -9.20 -4.28
CA ARG A 19 -16.01 -9.97 -5.41
C ARG A 19 -16.35 -9.13 -6.63
N SER A 20 -16.57 -7.82 -6.46
CA SER A 20 -16.79 -6.91 -7.60
C SER A 20 -15.52 -6.71 -8.45
N GLY A 21 -14.34 -6.94 -7.87
CA GLY A 21 -13.05 -6.70 -8.50
C GLY A 21 -12.54 -5.27 -8.44
N SER A 22 -13.30 -4.38 -7.81
CA SER A 22 -12.89 -2.97 -7.69
C SER A 22 -11.62 -2.83 -6.84
N LEU A 23 -11.47 -3.63 -5.78
CA LEU A 23 -10.23 -3.71 -4.99
C LEU A 23 -9.37 -4.87 -5.49
N PRO A 24 -8.18 -4.61 -6.10
CA PRO A 24 -7.28 -5.66 -6.53
C PRO A 24 -6.84 -6.52 -5.35
N PHE A 25 -6.91 -7.83 -5.50
CA PHE A 25 -6.52 -8.76 -4.44
C PHE A 25 -5.43 -9.72 -4.91
N SER A 26 -4.43 -9.91 -4.05
CA SER A 26 -3.36 -10.86 -4.30
C SER A 26 -2.94 -11.59 -3.03
N ILE A 27 -2.41 -12.79 -3.24
CA ILE A 27 -1.64 -13.51 -2.24
C ILE A 27 -0.19 -13.08 -2.38
N VAL A 28 0.38 -12.59 -1.29
CA VAL A 28 1.72 -12.02 -1.25
C VAL A 28 2.67 -13.02 -0.61
N PHE A 29 3.72 -13.37 -1.34
CA PHE A 29 4.77 -14.26 -0.91
C PHE A 29 6.07 -13.48 -0.69
N GLY A 30 6.75 -13.77 0.42
CA GLY A 30 8.13 -13.36 0.66
C GLY A 30 9.01 -14.60 0.76
N LEU A 31 10.03 -14.69 -0.10
CA LEU A 31 10.94 -15.83 -0.15
C LEU A 31 12.37 -15.39 0.13
N CYS A 32 13.07 -16.16 0.96
CA CYS A 32 14.46 -15.87 1.29
C CYS A 32 15.25 -17.17 1.51
N ARG A 33 16.45 -17.23 0.92
CA ARG A 33 17.48 -18.20 1.32
C ARG A 33 18.09 -17.73 2.63
N ARG A 34 17.87 -18.51 3.70
CA ARG A 34 18.23 -18.13 5.08
C ARG A 34 19.12 -19.16 5.77
N SER A 35 19.18 -20.39 5.28
CA SER A 35 19.93 -21.46 5.94
C SER A 35 21.42 -21.10 6.00
N SER A 36 22.06 -21.32 7.16
CA SER A 36 23.53 -21.23 7.29
C SER A 36 24.24 -22.40 6.59
N GLU A 37 23.51 -23.48 6.29
CA GLU A 37 24.01 -24.62 5.51
C GLU A 37 24.10 -24.29 4.01
N ASP A 38 23.40 -23.24 3.57
CA ASP A 38 23.40 -22.79 2.19
C ASP A 38 24.64 -21.92 1.94
N THR A 39 25.64 -22.51 1.31
CA THR A 39 26.94 -21.90 1.04
C THR A 39 27.12 -21.47 -0.41
N ASP A 40 26.08 -21.57 -1.25
CA ASP A 40 26.20 -21.19 -2.66
C ASP A 40 26.11 -19.66 -2.83
N PRO A 41 27.15 -19.01 -3.39
CA PRO A 41 27.21 -17.55 -3.53
C PRO A 41 26.31 -17.02 -4.66
N ARG A 42 25.80 -17.88 -5.54
CA ARG A 42 24.99 -17.48 -6.70
C ARG A 42 23.53 -17.25 -6.29
N PRO A 43 22.80 -16.31 -6.91
CA PRO A 43 21.34 -16.23 -6.75
C PRO A 43 20.65 -17.52 -7.22
N LEU A 44 19.53 -17.87 -6.60
CA LEU A 44 18.70 -19.02 -7.03
C LEU A 44 17.55 -18.51 -7.91
N ARG A 45 17.40 -19.06 -9.10
CA ARG A 45 16.24 -18.85 -9.99
C ARG A 45 15.14 -19.83 -9.62
N LEU A 46 13.96 -19.31 -9.35
CA LEU A 46 12.77 -20.08 -9.02
C LEU A 46 11.69 -19.80 -10.09
N ASN A 47 11.28 -20.84 -10.81
CA ASN A 47 10.19 -20.74 -11.77
C ASN A 47 8.85 -20.65 -11.03
N THR A 48 8.05 -19.62 -11.33
CA THR A 48 6.76 -19.41 -10.68
C THR A 48 5.73 -20.48 -11.08
N ALA A 49 5.77 -20.96 -12.32
CA ALA A 49 4.83 -21.94 -12.84
C ALA A 49 5.02 -23.30 -12.16
N LYS A 50 3.91 -23.99 -11.87
CA LYS A 50 3.91 -25.30 -11.21
C LYS A 50 4.74 -25.34 -9.91
N SER A 51 4.73 -24.23 -9.18
CA SER A 51 5.38 -24.05 -7.88
C SER A 51 4.36 -23.59 -6.84
N ILE A 52 4.80 -23.36 -5.60
CA ILE A 52 4.00 -22.74 -4.55
C ILE A 52 3.48 -21.34 -4.92
N LEU A 53 4.12 -20.66 -5.86
CA LEU A 53 3.76 -19.30 -6.30
C LEU A 53 2.59 -19.29 -7.30
N ASP A 54 2.35 -20.42 -7.98
CA ASP A 54 1.16 -20.66 -8.78
C ASP A 54 0.05 -21.18 -7.85
N VAL A 55 -0.78 -20.26 -7.32
CA VAL A 55 -1.71 -20.59 -6.24
C VAL A 55 -2.73 -21.68 -6.63
N PRO A 56 -3.39 -21.66 -7.81
CA PRO A 56 -4.28 -22.73 -8.22
C PRO A 56 -3.58 -24.09 -8.30
N TYR A 57 -2.39 -24.16 -8.91
CA TYR A 57 -1.60 -25.39 -8.98
C TYR A 57 -1.20 -25.88 -7.59
N ALA A 58 -0.68 -24.98 -6.76
CA ALA A 58 -0.21 -25.29 -5.43
C ALA A 58 -1.32 -25.82 -4.53
N LEU A 59 -2.55 -25.32 -4.68
CA LEU A 59 -3.74 -25.82 -3.98
C LEU A 59 -4.15 -27.21 -4.47
N SER A 60 -4.24 -27.44 -5.79
CA SER A 60 -4.63 -28.75 -6.34
C SER A 60 -3.60 -29.85 -6.06
N HIS A 61 -2.32 -29.48 -5.95
CA HIS A 61 -1.21 -30.39 -5.65
C HIS A 61 -0.82 -30.44 -4.17
N LYS A 62 -1.62 -29.84 -3.28
CA LYS A 62 -1.45 -29.87 -1.81
C LYS A 62 -0.14 -29.25 -1.30
N LEU A 63 0.49 -28.37 -2.08
CA LEU A 63 1.60 -27.50 -1.65
C LEU A 63 1.08 -26.37 -0.75
N LEU A 64 -0.12 -25.87 -1.05
CA LEU A 64 -0.91 -24.96 -0.23
C LEU A 64 -2.18 -25.63 0.26
N ILE A 65 -2.77 -25.08 1.32
CA ILE A 65 -4.07 -25.48 1.87
C ILE A 65 -4.98 -24.26 1.89
N LEU A 66 -6.19 -24.41 1.37
CA LEU A 66 -7.27 -23.44 1.54
C LEU A 66 -8.19 -23.89 2.68
N ARG A 67 -8.43 -23.02 3.65
CA ARG A 67 -9.38 -23.24 4.75
C ARG A 67 -10.49 -22.20 4.70
N GLU A 68 -11.73 -22.65 4.90
CA GLU A 68 -12.86 -21.79 5.23
C GLU A 68 -12.99 -21.73 6.75
N HIS A 69 -13.16 -20.53 7.30
CA HIS A 69 -13.41 -20.32 8.72
C HIS A 69 -14.90 -20.04 8.93
N ASP A 70 -15.57 -20.91 9.66
CA ASP A 70 -16.92 -20.70 10.12
C ASP A 70 -16.91 -19.79 11.36
N THR A 71 -17.49 -18.60 11.23
CA THR A 71 -17.56 -17.60 12.30
C THR A 71 -18.45 -18.02 13.47
N GLU A 72 -19.47 -18.85 13.23
CA GLU A 72 -20.39 -19.29 14.29
C GLU A 72 -19.77 -20.41 15.12
N SER A 73 -19.26 -21.45 14.47
CA SER A 73 -18.66 -22.60 15.15
C SER A 73 -17.19 -22.40 15.53
N LYS A 74 -16.54 -21.33 15.05
CA LYS A 74 -15.09 -21.05 15.17
C LYS A 74 -14.21 -22.20 14.67
N ARG A 75 -14.74 -23.02 13.75
CA ARG A 75 -14.00 -24.14 13.15
C ARG A 75 -13.43 -23.72 11.80
N GLU A 76 -12.25 -24.22 11.49
CA GLU A 76 -11.66 -24.14 10.16
C GLU A 76 -11.83 -25.49 9.46
N THR A 77 -12.40 -25.48 8.26
CA THR A 77 -12.56 -26.67 7.41
C THR A 77 -11.71 -26.51 6.16
N GLU A 78 -11.02 -27.57 5.76
CA GLU A 78 -10.29 -27.59 4.48
C GLU A 78 -11.30 -27.60 3.33
N VAL A 79 -11.08 -26.70 2.37
CA VAL A 79 -11.93 -26.62 1.17
C VAL A 79 -11.39 -27.59 0.14
N ASP A 80 -12.26 -28.44 -0.40
CA ASP A 80 -11.89 -29.33 -1.50
C ASP A 80 -11.69 -28.52 -2.79
N VAL A 81 -10.43 -28.41 -3.18
CA VAL A 81 -9.95 -27.65 -4.35
C VAL A 81 -9.42 -28.58 -5.45
N GLY A 82 -9.69 -29.89 -5.37
CA GLY A 82 -9.20 -30.88 -6.34
C GLY A 82 -9.70 -30.65 -7.78
N GLN A 83 -10.72 -29.81 -7.96
CA GLN A 83 -11.26 -29.42 -9.27
C GLN A 83 -10.50 -28.27 -9.92
N LEU A 84 -9.58 -27.59 -9.25
CA LEU A 84 -8.74 -26.56 -9.88
C LEU A 84 -7.89 -27.24 -10.97
N GLY A 85 -8.09 -26.84 -12.22
CA GLY A 85 -7.29 -27.32 -13.35
C GLY A 85 -5.85 -26.83 -13.23
N GLU A 86 -4.94 -27.39 -14.03
CA GLU A 86 -3.64 -26.76 -14.24
C GLU A 86 -3.87 -25.33 -14.74
N SER A 87 -3.16 -24.35 -14.18
CA SER A 87 -3.24 -22.98 -14.67
C SER A 87 -2.69 -22.96 -16.10
N ASP A 88 -3.50 -22.52 -17.07
CA ASP A 88 -3.08 -22.32 -18.48
C ASP A 88 -2.11 -21.12 -18.64
N SER A 89 -1.62 -20.53 -17.54
CA SER A 89 -0.68 -19.42 -17.62
C SER A 89 0.67 -19.89 -18.15
N GLU A 90 0.88 -19.75 -19.45
CA GLU A 90 2.16 -19.93 -20.14
C GLU A 90 3.21 -18.86 -19.78
N GLU A 91 2.83 -17.84 -18.99
CA GLU A 91 3.76 -16.83 -18.48
C GLU A 91 4.67 -17.44 -17.40
N GLN A 92 5.73 -18.10 -17.85
CA GLN A 92 6.87 -18.45 -17.03
C GLN A 92 7.56 -17.17 -16.58
N SER A 93 7.29 -16.77 -15.35
CA SER A 93 8.07 -15.73 -14.67
C SER A 93 9.13 -16.40 -13.78
N GLU A 94 10.31 -15.78 -13.71
CA GLU A 94 11.37 -16.21 -12.81
C GLU A 94 11.47 -15.27 -11.61
N LEU A 95 11.55 -15.84 -10.41
CA LEU A 95 11.87 -15.11 -9.19
C LEU A 95 13.31 -15.41 -8.78
N LEU A 96 14.11 -14.36 -8.60
CA LEU A 96 15.49 -14.48 -8.12
C LEU A 96 15.54 -14.39 -6.60
N LEU A 97 16.16 -15.37 -5.94
CA LEU A 97 16.43 -15.36 -4.50
C LEU A 97 17.92 -15.06 -4.26
N PRO A 98 18.25 -13.91 -3.61
CA PRO A 98 19.63 -13.56 -3.30
C PRO A 98 20.35 -14.61 -2.45
N SER A 99 21.67 -14.74 -2.65
CA SER A 99 22.50 -15.62 -1.84
C SER A 99 22.55 -15.16 -0.37
N PRO A 100 22.61 -16.10 0.59
CA PRO A 100 22.88 -15.80 1.99
C PRO A 100 24.38 -15.56 2.27
N VAL A 101 25.28 -15.95 1.36
CA VAL A 101 26.73 -15.85 1.56
C VAL A 101 27.16 -14.38 1.64
N GLY A 102 27.89 -14.03 2.70
CA GLY A 102 28.39 -12.67 2.91
C GLY A 102 27.32 -11.64 3.31
N ARG A 103 26.08 -12.07 3.58
CA ARG A 103 25.00 -11.16 3.98
C ARG A 103 25.25 -10.59 5.38
N THR A 104 25.40 -9.27 5.46
CA THR A 104 25.56 -8.53 6.72
C THR A 104 24.24 -7.91 7.22
N GLU A 105 23.27 -7.71 6.32
CA GLU A 105 21.98 -7.12 6.64
C GLU A 105 20.97 -8.12 7.22
N ASN A 106 19.92 -7.59 7.85
CA ASN A 106 18.79 -8.39 8.32
C ASN A 106 18.10 -9.08 7.13
N TRP A 107 17.96 -10.41 7.19
CA TRP A 107 17.35 -11.23 6.14
C TRP A 107 15.97 -10.75 5.68
N LYS A 108 15.19 -10.08 6.56
CA LYS A 108 13.88 -9.51 6.20
C LYS A 108 13.97 -8.49 5.05
N LYS A 109 15.11 -7.78 4.93
CA LYS A 109 15.38 -6.84 3.83
C LYS A 109 15.76 -7.54 2.52
N SER A 110 16.13 -8.81 2.58
CA SER A 110 16.51 -9.63 1.42
C SER A 110 15.38 -10.54 0.93
N LEU A 111 14.13 -10.28 1.34
CA LEU A 111 12.98 -11.03 0.87
C LEU A 111 12.65 -10.68 -0.57
N SER A 112 12.71 -11.67 -1.45
CA SER A 112 12.15 -11.57 -2.79
C SER A 112 10.63 -11.65 -2.69
N LYS A 113 9.95 -10.62 -3.17
CA LYS A 113 8.49 -10.48 -3.09
C LYS A 113 7.85 -11.00 -4.38
N TYR A 114 6.79 -11.80 -4.27
CA TYR A 114 5.96 -12.22 -5.40
C TYR A 114 4.48 -12.07 -5.05
N GLN A 115 3.67 -11.61 -6.00
CA GLN A 115 2.23 -11.40 -5.79
C GLN A 115 1.44 -12.20 -6.82
N TYR A 116 0.68 -13.19 -6.36
CA TYR A 116 -0.29 -13.90 -7.19
C TYR A 116 -1.62 -13.18 -7.16
N HIS A 117 -2.00 -12.54 -8.27
CA HIS A 117 -3.27 -11.82 -8.40
C HIS A 117 -4.43 -12.80 -8.57
N ILE A 118 -5.46 -12.66 -7.73
CA ILE A 118 -6.68 -13.45 -7.86
C ILE A 118 -7.72 -12.62 -8.59
N ASN A 119 -7.98 -12.97 -9.85
CA ASN A 119 -9.08 -12.40 -10.61
C ASN A 119 -10.43 -12.87 -10.03
N PRO A 120 -11.39 -11.98 -9.71
CA PRO A 120 -12.72 -12.36 -9.24
C PRO A 120 -13.51 -13.30 -10.15
N SER A 121 -13.23 -13.30 -11.46
CA SER A 121 -13.84 -14.22 -12.42
C SER A 121 -13.11 -15.57 -12.54
N SER A 122 -11.98 -15.75 -11.86
CA SER A 122 -11.20 -17.01 -11.92
C SER A 122 -11.92 -18.17 -11.24
N LYS A 123 -11.56 -19.40 -11.66
CA LYS A 123 -12.03 -20.64 -11.02
C LYS A 123 -11.62 -20.73 -9.54
N LEU A 124 -10.49 -20.15 -9.14
CA LEU A 124 -10.12 -20.06 -7.73
C LEU A 124 -11.09 -19.17 -6.96
N ALA A 125 -11.44 -18.01 -7.53
CA ALA A 125 -12.34 -17.06 -6.88
C ALA A 125 -13.78 -17.59 -6.71
N SER A 126 -14.22 -18.58 -7.49
CA SER A 126 -15.55 -19.19 -7.33
C SER A 126 -15.72 -19.97 -6.02
N PHE A 127 -14.62 -20.36 -5.36
CA PHE A 127 -14.67 -20.97 -4.03
C PHE A 127 -14.97 -19.96 -2.91
N PHE A 128 -14.78 -18.66 -3.17
CA PHE A 128 -14.86 -17.61 -2.17
C PHE A 128 -16.28 -17.04 -2.07
N LYS A 129 -17.03 -17.47 -1.05
CA LYS A 129 -18.41 -17.05 -0.83
C LYS A 129 -18.48 -15.75 -0.02
N PRO A 130 -19.29 -14.75 -0.43
CA PRO A 130 -19.53 -13.55 0.35
C PRO A 130 -19.94 -13.85 1.81
N GLY A 131 -19.44 -13.06 2.76
CA GLY A 131 -19.69 -13.21 4.19
C GLY A 131 -18.84 -14.28 4.87
N LYS A 132 -18.07 -15.08 4.12
CA LYS A 132 -17.17 -16.09 4.68
C LYS A 132 -15.74 -15.56 4.80
N LYS A 133 -14.98 -16.16 5.70
CA LYS A 133 -13.56 -15.89 5.90
C LYS A 133 -12.74 -17.08 5.43
N TYR A 134 -11.66 -16.82 4.72
CA TYR A 134 -10.76 -17.86 4.20
C TYR A 134 -9.33 -17.62 4.67
N ALA A 135 -8.54 -18.69 4.67
CA ALA A 135 -7.11 -18.65 4.90
C ALA A 135 -6.36 -19.58 3.93
N ILE A 136 -5.33 -19.06 3.27
CA ILE A 136 -4.38 -19.85 2.48
C ILE A 136 -3.06 -19.94 3.24
N SER A 137 -2.54 -21.16 3.43
CA SER A 137 -1.25 -21.37 4.08
C SER A 137 -0.45 -22.53 3.48
N ASN A 138 0.86 -22.49 3.69
CA ASN A 138 1.83 -23.52 3.34
C ASN A 138 1.90 -24.60 4.44
N LYS A 139 2.33 -25.82 4.07
CA LYS A 139 2.76 -26.86 5.01
C LYS A 139 4.28 -26.78 5.28
N ALA A 140 4.66 -26.60 6.54
CA ALA A 140 6.08 -26.54 6.94
C ALA A 140 6.82 -27.84 6.54
N GLY A 141 8.05 -27.72 6.05
CA GLY A 141 8.81 -28.86 5.52
C GLY A 141 8.26 -29.43 4.21
N GLY A 142 7.19 -28.85 3.65
CA GLY A 142 6.59 -29.26 2.39
C GLY A 142 7.47 -28.91 1.20
N ASP A 143 7.27 -29.68 0.13
CA ASP A 143 7.78 -29.35 -1.20
C ASP A 143 7.23 -27.98 -1.64
N LEU A 144 8.07 -27.16 -2.25
CA LEU A 144 7.66 -25.88 -2.82
C LEU A 144 7.35 -25.99 -4.31
N GLY A 145 7.46 -27.19 -4.89
CA GLY A 145 7.30 -27.43 -6.31
C GLY A 145 8.39 -26.74 -7.14
N GLY A 146 8.11 -26.55 -8.43
CA GLY A 146 9.03 -25.92 -9.38
C GLY A 146 10.07 -26.90 -9.94
N LYS A 147 9.76 -27.53 -11.07
CA LYS A 147 10.78 -28.19 -11.89
C LYS A 147 11.68 -27.10 -12.50
N GLY A 148 13.00 -27.26 -12.42
CA GLY A 148 13.96 -26.34 -13.05
C GLY A 148 14.50 -25.21 -12.18
N SER A 149 14.34 -25.27 -10.86
CA SER A 149 15.04 -24.34 -9.96
C SER A 149 16.55 -24.55 -10.06
N THR A 150 17.28 -23.50 -10.45
CA THR A 150 18.71 -23.56 -10.75
C THR A 150 19.42 -22.33 -10.20
N TYR A 151 20.70 -22.46 -9.87
CA TYR A 151 21.51 -21.29 -9.56
C TYR A 151 21.77 -20.48 -10.83
N ALA A 152 21.57 -19.17 -10.76
CA ALA A 152 21.94 -18.26 -11.84
C ALA A 152 23.46 -18.30 -12.01
N GLU A 153 23.94 -18.52 -13.24
CA GLU A 153 25.35 -18.32 -13.52
C GLU A 153 25.72 -16.84 -13.28
N GLN A 154 26.83 -16.59 -12.60
CA GLN A 154 27.40 -15.24 -12.57
C GLN A 154 27.73 -14.89 -14.02
N ALA A 155 27.23 -13.75 -14.50
CA ALA A 155 27.60 -13.22 -15.80
C ALA A 155 29.12 -12.95 -15.77
N ASP A 156 29.89 -13.89 -16.30
CA ASP A 156 31.32 -13.78 -16.45
C ASP A 156 31.56 -13.02 -17.76
N PRO A 157 32.02 -11.76 -17.75
CA PRO A 157 32.13 -10.93 -18.97
C PRO A 157 33.16 -11.45 -19.98
N LYS A 158 33.77 -12.62 -19.74
CA LYS A 158 34.76 -13.28 -20.60
C LYS A 158 34.28 -14.57 -21.25
N LYS A 159 33.01 -14.95 -21.10
CA LYS A 159 32.43 -16.15 -21.73
C LYS A 159 31.39 -15.84 -22.82
N GLU A 160 31.67 -14.85 -23.67
CA GLU A 160 31.01 -14.77 -24.99
C GLU A 160 31.92 -15.43 -26.03
N GLN A 161 31.84 -16.76 -26.10
CA GLN A 161 32.06 -17.62 -27.27
C GLN A 161 32.46 -19.02 -26.79
N GLY A 162 31.48 -19.92 -26.75
CA GLY A 162 31.75 -21.36 -26.63
C GLY A 162 30.77 -22.07 -25.70
N LYS A 163 29.73 -22.66 -26.32
CA LYS A 163 28.80 -23.71 -25.85
C LYS A 163 28.28 -23.63 -24.39
N PRO A 164 26.96 -23.74 -24.17
CA PRO A 164 26.41 -23.82 -22.82
C PRO A 164 26.94 -25.08 -22.13
N SER A 165 27.83 -24.91 -21.15
CA SER A 165 28.32 -26.01 -20.33
C SER A 165 27.20 -26.51 -19.44
N THR A 166 26.71 -27.69 -19.77
CA THR A 166 25.77 -28.51 -19.02
C THR A 166 26.21 -28.79 -17.59
N SER A 167 25.45 -28.27 -16.62
CA SER A 167 24.94 -29.03 -15.46
C SER A 167 23.85 -28.23 -14.75
N SER A 168 22.62 -28.23 -15.27
CA SER A 168 21.46 -27.76 -14.51
C SER A 168 21.17 -28.78 -13.40
N GLU A 169 21.77 -28.59 -12.22
CA GLU A 169 21.38 -29.36 -11.05
C GLU A 169 19.92 -29.03 -10.74
N ASN A 170 19.01 -29.97 -10.97
CA ASN A 170 17.64 -29.82 -10.51
C ASN A 170 17.64 -29.89 -8.99
N LEU A 171 17.40 -28.74 -8.36
CA LEU A 171 17.34 -28.59 -6.91
C LEU A 171 15.91 -28.88 -6.43
N LYS A 172 15.80 -29.63 -5.34
CA LYS A 172 14.51 -29.80 -4.67
C LYS A 172 14.35 -28.67 -3.65
N LEU A 173 13.30 -27.88 -3.79
CA LEU A 173 13.02 -26.76 -2.90
C LEU A 173 12.06 -27.19 -1.80
N VAL A 174 12.43 -26.94 -0.56
CA VAL A 174 11.60 -27.28 0.60
C VAL A 174 11.39 -26.07 1.50
N SER A 175 10.19 -25.96 2.05
CA SER A 175 9.84 -24.93 3.02
C SER A 175 10.62 -25.15 4.32
N SER A 176 11.50 -24.22 4.68
CA SER A 176 12.18 -24.27 5.98
C SER A 176 11.21 -24.11 7.17
N ARG A 177 10.14 -23.34 6.97
CA ARG A 177 9.09 -23.08 7.95
C ARG A 177 7.85 -22.53 7.24
N ALA A 178 6.66 -22.92 7.70
CA ALA A 178 5.43 -22.24 7.35
C ALA A 178 5.25 -21.01 8.26
N ASP A 179 5.62 -19.83 7.75
CA ASP A 179 5.36 -18.57 8.45
C ASP A 179 4.28 -17.76 7.72
N GLY A 180 3.35 -17.21 8.50
CA GLY A 180 2.23 -16.44 7.98
C GLY A 180 1.09 -17.30 7.40
N ARG A 181 -0.03 -16.62 7.13
CA ARG A 181 -1.18 -17.14 6.37
C ARG A 181 -1.88 -15.96 5.71
N ALA A 182 -2.31 -16.13 4.47
CA ALA A 182 -3.14 -15.14 3.79
C ALA A 182 -4.58 -15.28 4.28
N SER A 183 -5.01 -14.44 5.22
CA SER A 183 -6.36 -14.48 5.80
C SER A 183 -7.19 -13.29 5.36
N PHE A 184 -8.38 -13.56 4.81
CA PHE A 184 -9.24 -12.52 4.25
C PHE A 184 -10.72 -12.87 4.40
N THR A 185 -11.56 -11.84 4.51
CA THR A 185 -13.03 -11.96 4.46
C THR A 185 -13.52 -11.61 3.06
N VAL A 186 -14.52 -12.33 2.56
CA VAL A 186 -15.10 -12.07 1.25
C VAL A 186 -16.30 -11.15 1.39
N VAL A 187 -16.33 -10.09 0.60
CA VAL A 187 -17.47 -9.16 0.52
C VAL A 187 -18.02 -9.14 -0.90
N PRO A 188 -19.33 -8.88 -1.08
CA PRO A 188 -19.91 -8.79 -2.42
C PRO A 188 -19.36 -7.58 -3.20
N SER A 189 -19.29 -6.43 -2.52
CA SER A 189 -18.67 -5.21 -3.03
C SER A 189 -18.22 -4.34 -1.84
N LEU A 190 -17.12 -3.64 -1.98
CA LEU A 190 -16.75 -2.56 -1.04
C LEU A 190 -17.43 -1.25 -1.44
N PRO A 191 -17.74 -0.36 -0.49
CA PRO A 191 -18.06 1.02 -0.80
C PRO A 191 -16.81 1.74 -1.29
N TRP A 192 -16.97 2.60 -2.30
CA TRP A 192 -15.87 3.39 -2.87
C TRP A 192 -16.11 4.88 -2.62
N PRO A 193 -15.06 5.64 -2.25
CA PRO A 193 -15.21 7.08 -2.07
C PRO A 193 -15.67 7.71 -3.39
N PRO A 194 -16.54 8.71 -3.35
CA PRO A 194 -16.88 9.46 -4.55
C PRO A 194 -15.63 10.18 -5.07
N LYS A 195 -15.63 10.45 -6.36
CA LYS A 195 -14.55 11.21 -7.00
C LYS A 195 -14.55 12.64 -6.46
N VAL A 196 -13.39 13.07 -5.98
CA VAL A 196 -13.13 14.43 -5.56
C VAL A 196 -12.05 15.01 -6.44
N GLN A 197 -12.25 16.25 -6.87
CA GLN A 197 -11.23 17.01 -7.58
C GLN A 197 -10.50 17.91 -6.60
N THR A 198 -9.18 17.76 -6.51
CA THR A 198 -8.32 18.69 -5.76
C THR A 198 -7.55 19.54 -6.76
N ARG A 199 -7.55 20.86 -6.55
CA ARG A 199 -6.73 21.80 -7.31
C ARG A 199 -5.83 22.60 -6.38
N MET A 200 -4.69 23.02 -6.90
CA MET A 200 -3.71 23.80 -6.17
C MET A 200 -3.23 24.96 -7.04
N GLN A 201 -3.27 26.17 -6.50
CA GLN A 201 -2.82 27.37 -7.20
C GLN A 201 -2.21 28.37 -6.22
N ARG A 202 -1.28 29.19 -6.70
CA ARG A 202 -0.75 30.30 -5.90
C ARG A 202 -1.82 31.39 -5.75
N CYS A 203 -1.98 31.92 -4.55
CA CYS A 203 -2.78 33.12 -4.35
C CYS A 203 -2.12 34.30 -5.07
N ARG A 204 -2.91 35.10 -5.79
CA ARG A 204 -2.45 36.38 -6.32
C ARG A 204 -2.41 37.36 -5.15
N SER A 205 -1.28 38.04 -4.96
CA SER A 205 -1.25 39.25 -4.14
C SER A 205 -2.09 40.30 -4.86
N GLU A 206 -3.33 40.50 -4.44
CA GLU A 206 -4.10 41.66 -4.89
C GLU A 206 -3.35 42.92 -4.43
N GLY A 207 -3.01 43.79 -5.38
CA GLY A 207 -2.27 45.02 -5.15
C GLY A 207 -3.09 46.05 -4.37
N GLY A 208 -3.25 45.80 -3.06
CA GLY A 208 -3.72 46.78 -2.09
C GLY A 208 -2.54 47.50 -1.47
N ASP A 209 -2.60 48.83 -1.47
CA ASP A 209 -1.58 49.77 -0.96
C ASP A 209 -0.96 49.28 0.37
N ILE A 210 0.30 48.85 0.28
CA ILE A 210 1.12 48.50 1.45
C ILE A 210 1.64 49.81 2.03
N THR A 211 1.10 50.21 3.19
CA THR A 211 1.83 51.09 4.11
C THR A 211 3.03 50.31 4.64
N ASP A 212 4.22 50.89 4.51
CA ASP A 212 5.59 50.35 4.64
C ASP A 212 5.98 49.60 5.94
N ASP A 213 5.05 49.29 6.85
CA ASP A 213 5.40 48.84 8.22
C ASP A 213 5.07 47.38 8.57
N ASP A 214 4.59 46.54 7.63
CA ASP A 214 4.41 45.10 7.91
C ASP A 214 4.99 44.20 6.79
N LYS A 215 6.31 44.01 6.84
CA LYS A 215 7.05 43.04 6.03
C LYS A 215 6.60 41.62 6.36
N GLY A 216 5.65 41.12 5.59
CA GLY A 216 5.34 39.70 5.51
C GLY A 216 4.84 39.35 4.12
N ASN A 217 5.74 39.21 3.14
CA ASN A 217 5.41 38.61 1.83
C ASN A 217 5.11 37.13 2.01
N ALA A 218 3.97 36.82 2.64
CA ALA A 218 3.52 35.45 2.83
C ALA A 218 3.19 34.85 1.46
N THR A 219 3.93 33.82 1.07
CA THR A 219 3.62 33.04 -0.13
C THR A 219 2.51 32.07 0.23
N LEU A 220 1.30 32.39 -0.22
CA LEU A 220 0.10 31.59 0.04
C LEU A 220 -0.25 30.70 -1.14
N LEU A 221 -0.59 29.46 -0.81
CA LEU A 221 -1.07 28.44 -1.73
C LEU A 221 -2.55 28.19 -1.43
N GLU A 222 -3.41 28.37 -2.43
CA GLU A 222 -4.82 28.01 -2.36
C GLU A 222 -5.01 26.56 -2.81
N ILE A 223 -5.72 25.79 -1.98
CA ILE A 223 -6.08 24.41 -2.26
C ILE A 223 -7.59 24.31 -2.23
N THR A 224 -8.15 23.89 -3.35
CA THR A 224 -9.60 23.71 -3.51
C THR A 224 -9.91 22.23 -3.64
N VAL A 225 -10.84 21.74 -2.82
CA VAL A 225 -11.31 20.36 -2.83
C VAL A 225 -12.80 20.35 -3.13
N LEU A 226 -13.17 19.78 -4.28
CA LEU A 226 -14.54 19.75 -4.77
C LEU A 226 -15.06 18.31 -4.82
N ASN A 227 -16.11 18.02 -4.07
CA ASN A 227 -16.86 16.77 -4.21
C ASN A 227 -17.70 16.82 -5.49
N THR A 228 -17.31 16.00 -6.47
CA THR A 228 -17.99 15.90 -7.78
C THR A 228 -19.09 14.83 -7.79
N GLY A 229 -19.27 14.12 -6.67
CA GLY A 229 -20.36 13.17 -6.48
C GLY A 229 -21.69 13.87 -6.13
N ASN A 230 -22.73 13.06 -5.96
CA ASN A 230 -24.09 13.54 -5.69
C ASN A 230 -24.45 13.52 -4.19
N GLU A 231 -23.63 12.87 -3.36
CA GLU A 231 -23.87 12.71 -1.93
C GLU A 231 -22.79 13.42 -1.12
N ALA A 232 -23.19 13.98 0.02
CA ALA A 232 -22.22 14.48 0.99
C ALA A 232 -21.40 13.31 1.55
N ILE A 233 -20.11 13.54 1.68
CA ILE A 233 -19.22 12.64 2.39
C ILE A 233 -18.58 13.33 3.55
N THR A 234 -18.27 12.56 4.58
CA THR A 234 -17.50 13.02 5.71
C THR A 234 -16.17 12.29 5.72
N VAL A 235 -15.08 13.04 5.90
CA VAL A 235 -13.71 12.52 5.92
C VAL A 235 -13.02 12.84 7.24
N GLN A 236 -12.20 11.92 7.74
CA GLN A 236 -11.38 12.16 8.92
C GLN A 236 -10.09 12.89 8.54
N THR A 237 -9.93 14.10 9.08
CA THR A 237 -8.83 14.99 8.70
C THR A 237 -7.67 14.99 9.68
N ARG A 238 -7.82 14.39 10.86
CA ARG A 238 -6.74 14.29 11.85
C ARG A 238 -6.92 13.12 12.81
N GLY A 239 -5.87 12.85 13.58
CA GLY A 239 -5.84 11.76 14.54
C GLY A 239 -5.71 10.41 13.84
N ARG A 240 -5.81 9.33 14.62
CA ARG A 240 -5.58 7.98 14.10
C ARG A 240 -6.67 7.59 13.11
N GLN A 241 -6.26 7.16 11.93
CA GLN A 241 -7.14 6.76 10.84
C GLN A 241 -7.05 5.26 10.61
N ARG A 242 -8.17 4.62 10.25
CA ARG A 242 -8.22 3.17 10.03
C ARG A 242 -8.97 2.85 8.75
N PHE A 243 -8.27 2.34 7.75
CA PHE A 243 -8.83 1.93 6.46
C PHE A 243 -8.02 0.74 5.94
N LEU A 244 -8.42 0.18 4.80
CA LEU A 244 -7.68 -0.90 4.15
C LEU A 244 -6.34 -0.38 3.62
N VAL A 245 -5.26 -1.04 4.05
CA VAL A 245 -3.88 -0.76 3.62
C VAL A 245 -3.32 -2.03 2.96
N PRO A 246 -2.71 -1.93 1.77
CA PRO A 246 -2.04 -3.07 1.16
C PRO A 246 -0.86 -3.53 2.04
N ARG A 247 -0.74 -4.84 2.18
CA ARG A 247 0.33 -5.49 2.95
C ARG A 247 1.29 -6.22 2.03
N GLY A 248 2.57 -6.02 2.27
CA GLY A 248 3.63 -6.89 1.80
C GLY A 248 3.70 -8.21 2.61
N PRO A 249 4.77 -9.00 2.44
CA PRO A 249 4.92 -10.27 3.14
C PRO A 249 4.96 -10.14 4.66
N MET A 250 5.58 -9.07 5.18
CA MET A 250 5.82 -8.87 6.61
C MET A 250 5.14 -7.61 7.18
N GLU A 251 5.03 -6.55 6.38
CA GLU A 251 4.64 -5.20 6.80
C GLU A 251 3.71 -4.58 5.75
N ALA A 252 3.17 -3.39 6.01
CA ALA A 252 2.43 -2.63 4.99
C ALA A 252 3.34 -2.35 3.77
N GLU A 253 2.75 -2.16 2.57
CA GLU A 253 3.55 -1.75 1.41
C GLU A 253 4.15 -0.36 1.63
N GLU A 254 5.43 -0.21 1.28
CA GLU A 254 6.24 0.99 1.55
C GLU A 254 5.74 2.22 0.78
N ASP A 255 5.22 2.01 -0.44
CA ASP A 255 4.74 3.07 -1.33
C ASP A 255 3.30 3.51 -1.02
N PHE A 256 2.64 2.84 -0.07
CA PHE A 256 1.30 3.22 0.33
C PHE A 256 1.34 4.22 1.48
N PRO A 257 0.53 5.31 1.45
CA PRO A 257 0.53 6.28 2.53
C PRO A 257 0.29 5.59 3.88
N PRO A 258 1.21 5.72 4.86
CA PRO A 258 1.09 5.04 6.14
C PRO A 258 -0.13 5.55 6.92
N GLU A 259 -0.52 4.82 7.96
CA GLU A 259 -1.44 5.35 8.98
C GLU A 259 -0.80 6.60 9.60
N ASP A 260 -1.18 7.77 9.08
CA ASP A 260 -0.59 9.04 9.47
C ASP A 260 -1.58 9.83 10.34
N PRO A 261 -1.27 10.05 11.64
CA PRO A 261 -2.16 10.76 12.55
C PRO A 261 -2.15 12.28 12.37
N ARG A 262 -1.24 12.82 11.56
CA ARG A 262 -1.10 14.28 11.37
C ARG A 262 -2.35 14.87 10.71
N PRO A 263 -2.63 16.17 10.93
CA PRO A 263 -3.68 16.86 10.21
C PRO A 263 -3.48 16.77 8.70
N ARG A 264 -4.60 16.72 7.97
CA ARG A 264 -4.67 16.78 6.51
C ARG A 264 -4.85 18.25 6.11
N ILE A 265 -4.49 18.59 4.88
CA ILE A 265 -4.53 19.98 4.41
C ILE A 265 -5.94 20.60 4.44
N ILE A 266 -6.96 19.75 4.36
CA ILE A 266 -8.38 20.10 4.46
C ILE A 266 -8.92 20.22 5.89
N ASP A 267 -8.11 19.99 6.93
CA ASP A 267 -8.53 20.18 8.32
C ASP A 267 -8.89 21.65 8.55
N THR A 268 -10.10 21.90 9.06
CA THR A 268 -10.65 23.25 9.26
C THR A 268 -10.42 23.82 10.66
N LYS A 269 -9.94 23.01 11.62
CA LYS A 269 -9.70 23.47 13.01
C LYS A 269 -8.23 23.75 13.30
N THR A 270 -7.32 23.27 12.45
CA THR A 270 -5.88 23.52 12.55
C THR A 270 -5.39 24.28 11.32
N PRO A 271 -4.30 25.06 11.44
CA PRO A 271 -3.63 25.61 10.26
C PRO A 271 -3.26 24.48 9.30
N ALA A 272 -3.45 24.70 8.00
CA ALA A 272 -3.12 23.72 6.99
C ALA A 272 -1.62 23.37 7.07
N PRO A 273 -1.25 22.10 7.30
CA PRO A 273 0.14 21.75 7.53
C PRO A 273 0.95 21.88 6.24
N ALA A 274 1.82 22.88 6.16
CA ALA A 274 2.81 22.99 5.09
C ALA A 274 3.67 21.71 4.95
N ALA A 275 3.81 20.92 6.02
CA ALA A 275 4.52 19.64 6.01
C ALA A 275 3.94 18.56 5.07
N SER A 276 2.74 18.76 4.48
CA SER A 276 2.20 17.90 3.41
C SER A 276 2.48 18.41 2.00
N ILE A 277 3.26 19.49 1.86
CA ILE A 277 3.74 20.00 0.58
C ILE A 277 5.21 19.62 0.41
N GLN A 278 5.55 19.09 -0.76
CA GLN A 278 6.91 18.80 -1.20
C GLN A 278 7.41 19.93 -2.09
N VAL A 279 8.69 20.24 -1.99
CA VAL A 279 9.38 21.16 -2.90
C VAL A 279 10.32 20.35 -3.79
N VAL A 280 10.15 20.52 -5.10
CA VAL A 280 10.92 19.83 -6.14
C VAL A 280 11.66 20.88 -6.96
N ASP A 281 12.95 20.67 -7.21
CA ASP A 281 13.70 21.45 -8.19
C ASP A 281 13.23 21.06 -9.60
N THR A 282 12.74 22.02 -10.37
CA THR A 282 12.11 21.74 -11.68
C THR A 282 13.11 21.33 -12.74
N ALA A 283 14.37 21.79 -12.64
CA ALA A 283 15.42 21.47 -13.61
C ALA A 283 15.93 20.03 -13.45
N THR A 284 16.04 19.55 -12.21
CA THR A 284 16.57 18.23 -11.89
C THR A 284 15.49 17.19 -11.59
N GLY A 285 14.28 17.63 -11.28
CA GLY A 285 13.20 16.78 -10.78
C GLY A 285 13.45 16.22 -9.37
N THR A 286 14.46 16.72 -8.66
CA THR A 286 14.84 16.21 -7.34
C THR A 286 14.04 16.89 -6.24
N THR A 287 13.62 16.12 -5.23
CA THR A 287 12.95 16.67 -4.04
C THR A 287 13.98 17.35 -3.15
N VAL A 288 13.94 18.69 -3.09
CA VAL A 288 14.85 19.51 -2.26
C VAL A 288 14.35 19.65 -0.82
N ARG A 289 13.03 19.65 -0.62
CA ARG A 289 12.39 19.61 0.70
C ARG A 289 11.30 18.54 0.68
N GLY A 290 11.55 17.44 1.38
CA GLY A 290 10.59 16.34 1.51
C GLY A 290 9.55 16.60 2.60
N THR A 291 8.47 15.82 2.57
CA THR A 291 7.51 15.78 3.67
C THR A 291 8.13 15.15 4.91
N THR A 292 7.75 15.65 6.09
CA THR A 292 8.21 15.05 7.34
C THR A 292 7.66 13.62 7.44
N LYS A 293 8.47 12.63 7.81
CA LYS A 293 7.97 11.28 8.09
C LYS A 293 7.24 11.26 9.44
N PRO A 294 6.12 10.53 9.59
CA PRO A 294 5.46 10.40 10.87
C PRO A 294 6.41 9.75 11.89
N GLY A 295 6.36 10.22 13.15
CA GLY A 295 7.09 9.58 14.25
C GLY A 295 6.48 8.24 14.63
N VAL A 296 7.21 7.45 15.43
CA VAL A 296 6.72 6.18 15.98
C VAL A 296 5.57 6.48 16.95
N CYS A 297 4.34 6.09 16.60
CA CYS A 297 3.18 6.32 17.47
C CYS A 297 3.19 5.32 18.64
N GLY A 298 2.95 5.83 19.86
CA GLY A 298 3.10 5.11 21.14
C GLY A 298 2.06 4.03 21.45
N LEU A 299 2.28 3.37 22.60
CA LEU A 299 1.57 2.18 23.11
C LEU A 299 0.04 2.35 23.26
N TYR A 300 -0.65 1.22 23.08
CA TYR A 300 -2.09 1.11 22.89
C TYR A 300 -2.88 1.10 24.21
N GLN A 301 -3.89 1.97 24.31
CA GLN A 301 -5.01 1.79 25.24
C GLN A 301 -6.28 1.40 24.48
N LYS A 302 -7.20 0.70 25.15
CA LYS A 302 -8.47 0.24 24.60
C LYS A 302 -9.42 1.44 24.47
N HIS A 303 -9.50 2.03 23.29
CA HIS A 303 -10.39 3.17 23.00
C HIS A 303 -11.45 2.79 21.96
N ASP A 304 -12.59 3.49 22.00
CA ASP A 304 -13.59 3.46 20.93
C ASP A 304 -12.91 3.84 19.59
N PRO A 305 -12.91 2.94 18.58
CA PRO A 305 -12.22 3.17 17.33
C PRO A 305 -12.94 4.16 16.41
N ARG A 306 -14.18 4.54 16.71
CA ARG A 306 -14.97 5.45 15.87
C ARG A 306 -14.40 6.87 15.92
N PRO A 307 -14.26 7.56 14.78
CA PRO A 307 -13.81 8.95 14.77
C PRO A 307 -14.77 9.84 15.55
N LYS A 308 -14.22 10.80 16.30
CA LYS A 308 -15.02 11.87 16.89
C LYS A 308 -15.39 12.89 15.82
N LEU A 309 -16.58 13.49 15.93
CA LEU A 309 -17.07 14.49 14.98
C LEU A 309 -16.14 15.71 14.86
N GLU A 310 -15.45 16.07 15.95
CA GLU A 310 -14.49 17.17 15.93
C GLU A 310 -13.31 16.96 14.96
N LEU A 311 -12.98 15.70 14.64
CA LEU A 311 -11.87 15.30 13.75
C LEU A 311 -12.30 15.19 12.28
N LEU A 312 -13.57 15.46 11.98
CA LEU A 312 -14.19 15.22 10.69
C LEU A 312 -14.46 16.53 9.94
N VAL A 313 -14.51 16.43 8.61
CA VAL A 313 -14.93 17.50 7.70
C VAL A 313 -15.95 16.93 6.72
N THR A 314 -17.08 17.62 6.55
CA THR A 314 -18.08 17.31 5.51
C THR A 314 -17.67 17.96 4.19
N LEU A 315 -17.60 17.17 3.12
CA LEU A 315 -17.46 17.65 1.74
C LEU A 315 -18.82 17.49 1.04
N LYS A 316 -19.53 18.60 0.88
CA LYS A 316 -20.85 18.64 0.23
C LYS A 316 -20.71 18.59 -1.30
N PRO A 317 -21.67 17.98 -2.02
CA PRO A 317 -21.72 17.97 -3.48
C PRO A 317 -21.67 19.38 -4.04
N GLY A 318 -20.77 19.64 -5.00
CA GLY A 318 -20.71 20.91 -5.72
C GLY A 318 -20.21 22.12 -4.91
N GLU A 319 -20.01 21.99 -3.60
CA GLU A 319 -19.48 23.06 -2.75
C GLU A 319 -17.97 22.87 -2.56
N PRO A 320 -17.12 23.77 -3.09
CA PRO A 320 -15.68 23.68 -2.91
C PRO A 320 -15.27 24.00 -1.47
N LEU A 321 -14.45 23.15 -0.87
CA LEU A 321 -13.70 23.46 0.33
C LEU A 321 -12.38 24.14 -0.06
N ILE A 322 -12.18 25.38 0.37
CA ILE A 322 -10.98 26.16 0.08
C ILE A 322 -10.12 26.29 1.33
N ARG A 323 -8.81 26.04 1.19
CA ARG A 323 -7.81 26.20 2.24
C ARG A 323 -6.63 27.01 1.72
N HIS A 324 -6.15 27.95 2.53
CA HIS A 324 -4.93 28.69 2.27
C HIS A 324 -3.80 28.12 3.12
N VAL A 325 -2.66 27.88 2.49
CA VAL A 325 -1.47 27.31 3.12
C VAL A 325 -0.31 28.26 2.94
N ASP A 326 0.24 28.73 4.05
CA ASP A 326 1.46 29.52 4.03
C ASP A 326 2.67 28.60 3.83
N VAL A 327 3.33 28.74 2.68
CA VAL A 327 4.50 27.96 2.27
C VAL A 327 5.80 28.75 2.38
N SER A 328 5.76 29.97 2.90
CA SER A 328 6.94 30.86 2.99
C SER A 328 8.11 30.19 3.72
N ARG A 329 7.82 29.49 4.82
CA ARG A 329 8.84 28.76 5.59
C ARG A 329 9.43 27.55 4.87
N LEU A 330 8.69 26.93 3.94
CA LEU A 330 9.23 25.82 3.13
C LEU A 330 10.21 26.33 2.08
N LEU A 331 9.95 27.53 1.58
CA LEU A 331 10.71 28.19 0.51
C LEU A 331 11.89 29.01 1.05
N ALA A 332 11.88 29.34 2.34
CA ALA A 332 12.98 30.01 3.00
C ALA A 332 14.30 29.25 2.84
N ASP A 333 15.38 30.00 2.66
CA ASP A 333 16.76 29.52 2.50
C ASP A 333 16.99 28.58 1.30
N LEU A 334 16.05 28.52 0.34
CA LEU A 334 16.32 27.87 -0.93
C LEU A 334 17.24 28.77 -1.79
N PRO A 335 18.21 28.18 -2.50
CA PRO A 335 18.97 28.90 -3.52
C PRO A 335 18.06 29.50 -4.59
N ASP A 336 18.59 30.46 -5.34
CA ASP A 336 17.87 31.01 -6.48
C ASP A 336 17.65 29.93 -7.54
N GLY A 337 16.42 29.84 -8.06
CA GLY A 337 16.03 28.78 -8.98
C GLY A 337 14.52 28.62 -9.15
N SER A 338 14.15 27.68 -10.02
CA SER A 338 12.75 27.33 -10.28
C SER A 338 12.37 26.07 -9.49
N TYR A 339 11.26 26.17 -8.76
CA TYR A 339 10.78 25.12 -7.87
C TYR A 339 9.31 24.81 -8.12
N GLY A 340 8.96 23.53 -8.06
CA GLY A 340 7.59 23.04 -8.09
C GLY A 340 7.12 22.65 -6.69
N LEU A 341 5.97 23.15 -6.29
CA LEU A 341 5.25 22.70 -5.11
C LEU A 341 4.29 21.57 -5.49
N ARG A 342 4.32 20.48 -4.73
CA ARG A 342 3.44 19.32 -4.93
C ARG A 342 2.80 18.89 -3.63
N MET A 343 1.53 18.51 -3.68
CA MET A 343 0.86 17.93 -2.51
C MET A 343 1.21 16.44 -2.38
N GLU A 344 1.63 16.01 -1.20
CA GLU A 344 1.82 14.59 -0.91
C GLU A 344 0.46 13.88 -0.80
N PRO A 345 0.23 12.77 -1.54
CA PRO A 345 -0.98 11.97 -1.42
C PRO A 345 -1.19 11.43 -0.01
N ARG A 346 -2.39 11.58 0.54
CA ARG A 346 -2.72 11.11 1.89
C ARG A 346 -4.07 10.39 1.96
N GLY A 347 -4.04 9.16 2.45
CA GLY A 347 -5.25 8.40 2.74
C GLY A 347 -6.04 8.98 3.91
N MET A 348 -7.37 8.95 3.79
CA MET A 348 -8.33 9.33 4.82
C MET A 348 -9.41 8.27 5.03
N TRP A 349 -9.84 8.10 6.28
CA TRP A 349 -11.10 7.41 6.56
C TRP A 349 -12.28 8.28 6.10
N TRP A 350 -13.34 7.66 5.59
CA TRP A 350 -14.50 8.37 5.06
C TRP A 350 -15.80 7.56 5.22
N CYS A 351 -16.94 8.25 5.15
CA CYS A 351 -18.27 7.63 4.98
C CYS A 351 -19.22 8.60 4.26
N ILE A 352 -20.37 8.08 3.80
CA ILE A 352 -21.48 8.89 3.28
C ILE A 352 -22.20 9.56 4.45
N GLY A 353 -22.69 10.79 4.23
CA GLY A 353 -23.40 11.60 5.22
C GLY A 353 -22.59 12.81 5.68
N SER A 354 -23.21 13.63 6.54
CA SER A 354 -22.61 14.85 7.08
C SER A 354 -22.39 14.79 8.59
N CYS A 355 -21.43 15.57 9.09
CA CYS A 355 -21.23 15.78 10.52
C CYS A 355 -22.50 16.28 11.24
N GLU A 356 -23.33 17.08 10.56
CA GLU A 356 -24.60 17.58 11.06
C GLU A 356 -25.61 16.45 11.30
N ASP A 357 -25.72 15.51 10.35
CA ASP A 357 -26.60 14.34 10.47
C ASP A 357 -26.14 13.45 11.63
N PHE A 358 -24.83 13.18 11.70
CA PHE A 358 -24.26 12.34 12.75
C PHE A 358 -24.47 12.93 14.15
N LYS A 359 -24.38 14.26 14.26
CA LYS A 359 -24.65 14.97 15.52
C LYS A 359 -26.13 14.89 15.90
N ALA A 360 -27.04 14.92 14.93
CA ALA A 360 -28.48 14.80 15.16
C ALA A 360 -28.87 13.42 15.72
N GLU A 361 -28.09 12.37 15.42
CA GLU A 361 -28.25 11.04 16.03
C GLU A 361 -27.81 10.97 17.51
N GLY A 362 -27.29 12.07 18.08
CA GLY A 362 -27.02 12.20 19.51
C GLY A 362 -25.66 11.70 19.97
N GLU A 363 -24.75 11.38 19.04
CA GLU A 363 -23.39 10.94 19.35
C GLU A 363 -22.35 12.07 19.11
N ASP A 364 -21.26 12.07 19.88
CA ASP A 364 -20.08 12.93 19.64
C ASP A 364 -19.09 12.31 18.63
N ARG A 365 -19.50 11.19 18.02
CA ARG A 365 -18.73 10.33 17.13
C ARG A 365 -19.57 9.90 15.93
N VAL A 366 -18.89 9.30 14.94
CA VAL A 366 -19.56 8.60 13.84
C VAL A 366 -20.50 7.53 14.41
N PRO A 367 -21.77 7.47 13.95
CA PRO A 367 -22.71 6.43 14.33
C PRO A 367 -22.14 5.03 14.10
N TYR A 368 -22.37 4.12 15.04
CA TYR A 368 -21.75 2.79 15.01
C TYR A 368 -22.03 2.02 13.71
N HIS A 369 -23.25 2.15 13.18
CA HIS A 369 -23.68 1.46 11.97
C HIS A 369 -23.04 1.99 10.67
N LEU A 370 -22.46 3.20 10.69
CA LEU A 370 -21.73 3.80 9.56
C LEU A 370 -20.22 3.54 9.64
N TYR A 371 -19.69 3.21 10.82
CA TYR A 371 -18.27 3.01 11.00
C TYR A 371 -17.79 1.62 10.55
N SER A 372 -16.84 1.62 9.61
CA SER A 372 -16.08 0.42 9.22
C SER A 372 -14.62 0.78 9.00
N ALA A 373 -13.70 -0.06 9.51
CA ALA A 373 -12.28 0.00 9.16
C ALA A 373 -11.95 -0.80 7.89
N ILE A 374 -12.94 -1.51 7.35
CA ILE A 374 -12.85 -2.32 6.12
C ILE A 374 -13.45 -1.51 4.99
N ILE A 375 -12.77 -0.42 4.64
CA ILE A 375 -13.10 0.44 3.51
C ILE A 375 -11.81 0.84 2.79
N PRO A 376 -11.83 1.02 1.46
CA PRO A 376 -10.74 1.70 0.76
C PRO A 376 -10.55 3.12 1.33
N PRO A 377 -9.32 3.63 1.42
CA PRO A 377 -9.12 5.01 1.82
C PRO A 377 -9.68 5.97 0.78
N PHE A 378 -10.15 7.11 1.26
CA PHE A 378 -10.27 8.30 0.43
C PHE A 378 -8.87 8.86 0.22
N MET A 379 -8.41 8.96 -1.02
CA MET A 379 -7.10 9.51 -1.33
C MET A 379 -7.21 11.01 -1.56
N LEU A 380 -6.62 11.81 -0.65
CA LEU A 380 -6.44 13.23 -0.87
C LEU A 380 -5.13 13.44 -1.63
N GLU A 381 -5.26 13.67 -2.92
CA GLU A 381 -4.16 13.88 -3.85
C GLU A 381 -4.51 14.99 -4.84
N CYS A 382 -3.48 15.58 -5.44
CA CYS A 382 -3.58 16.66 -6.41
C CYS A 382 -2.47 16.46 -7.44
N GLU A 383 -2.84 16.47 -8.72
CA GLU A 383 -1.90 16.32 -9.83
C GLU A 383 -1.20 17.64 -10.18
N ASP A 384 -1.74 18.77 -9.73
CA ASP A 384 -1.19 20.10 -10.01
C ASP A 384 0.20 20.25 -9.39
N VAL A 385 1.10 20.88 -10.16
CA VAL A 385 2.40 21.34 -9.69
C VAL A 385 2.41 22.85 -9.79
N VAL A 386 2.54 23.55 -8.66
CA VAL A 386 2.60 25.02 -8.65
C VAL A 386 4.05 25.43 -8.75
N GLU A 387 4.42 25.97 -9.91
CA GLU A 387 5.76 26.48 -10.17
C GLU A 387 5.95 27.87 -9.56
N LEU A 388 7.12 28.08 -8.96
CA LEU A 388 7.54 29.32 -8.31
C LEU A 388 9.00 29.60 -8.67
N GLN A 389 9.34 30.88 -8.75
CA GLN A 389 10.71 31.32 -8.95
C GLN A 389 11.24 31.92 -7.64
N VAL A 390 12.34 31.39 -7.12
CA VAL A 390 13.04 31.96 -5.97
C VAL A 390 14.18 32.82 -6.48
N GLU A 391 14.19 34.10 -6.09
CA GLU A 391 15.25 35.06 -6.41
C GLU A 391 15.58 35.88 -5.16
N ASN A 392 16.87 35.98 -4.81
CA ASN A 392 17.36 36.66 -3.61
C ASN A 392 16.65 36.19 -2.32
N GLY A 393 16.30 34.90 -2.26
CA GLY A 393 15.57 34.31 -1.12
C GLY A 393 14.09 34.71 -1.03
N VAL A 394 13.51 35.31 -2.07
CA VAL A 394 12.08 35.65 -2.16
C VAL A 394 11.42 34.81 -3.25
N ALA A 395 10.30 34.15 -2.91
CA ALA A 395 9.51 33.41 -3.87
C ALA A 395 8.55 34.36 -4.62
N SER A 396 8.66 34.41 -5.95
CA SER A 396 7.93 35.28 -6.88
C SER A 396 7.14 34.51 -7.92
#